data_AF-A0A090X4J4-F1
#
_entry.id   AF-A0A090X4J4-F1
#
_cell.length_a   1.000
_cell.length_b   1.000
_cell.length_c   1.000
_cell.angle_alpha   90.00
_cell.angle_beta   90.00
_cell.angle_gamma   90.00
#
_symmetry.space_group_name_H-M   'P 1'
#
loop_
_entity.id
_entity.type
_entity.pdbx_description
1 polymer ?
#
loop_
_entity_poly.entity_id
_entity_poly.type
_entity_poly.pdbx_seq_one_letter_code
_entity_poly.pdbx_strand_id
1 'polypeptide(L)' 'MKKVWIAFSSVVILSFIALIWVGTEVYQKQPPIPKTVIIQETGETVFTIEDIQTGQNVWESIGGMEVGSIWGTR' A
#
# COMPACT_ATOMS: atom_id res chain seq x y z
N MET A 1 -11.78 -38.61 11.36
CA MET A 1 -10.51 -37.87 11.30
C MET A 1 -10.17 -37.34 9.91
N LYS A 2 -9.97 -38.19 8.88
CA LYS A 2 -9.57 -37.74 7.52
C LYS A 2 -10.52 -36.70 6.88
N LYS A 3 -11.84 -36.87 7.01
CA LYS A 3 -12.85 -35.94 6.44
C LYS A 3 -12.78 -34.53 7.07
N VAL A 4 -12.51 -34.43 8.37
CA VAL A 4 -12.38 -33.14 9.07
C VAL A 4 -11.13 -32.41 8.64
N TRP A 5 -10.01 -33.13 8.51
CA TRP A 5 -8.77 -32.55 8.01
C TRP A 5 -8.87 -32.08 6.55
N ILE A 6 -9.59 -32.81 5.70
CA ILE A 6 -9.86 -32.36 4.32
C ILE A 6 -10.68 -31.06 4.33
N ALA A 7 -11.75 -30.99 5.13
CA ALA A 7 -12.56 -29.77 5.24
C ALA A 7 -11.74 -28.59 5.79
N PHE A 8 -10.95 -28.82 6.84
CA PHE A 8 -10.08 -27.81 7.42
C PHE A 8 -9.05 -27.28 6.42
N SER A 9 -8.29 -28.18 5.78
CA SER A 9 -7.30 -27.78 4.76
C SER A 9 -7.96 -27.05 3.59
N SER A 10 -9.17 -27.45 3.19
CA SER A 10 -9.91 -26.75 2.13
C SER A 10 -10.26 -25.32 2.52
N VAL A 11 -10.74 -25.07 3.74
CA VAL A 11 -11.04 -23.71 4.21
C VAL A 11 -9.78 -22.85 4.23
N VAL A 12 -8.68 -23.39 4.74
CA VAL A 12 -7.39 -22.69 4.78
C VAL A 12 -6.93 -22.32 3.38
N ILE A 13 -6.88 -23.28 2.46
CA ILE A 13 -6.41 -23.06 1.08
C ILE A 13 -7.29 -22.02 0.38
N LEU A 14 -8.62 -22.14 0.47
CA LEU A 14 -9.55 -21.20 -0.17
C LEU A 14 -9.43 -19.79 0.41
N SER A 15 -9.20 -19.67 1.72
CA SER A 15 -8.97 -18.37 2.38
C SER A 15 -7.69 -17.71 1.88
N PHE A 16 -6.60 -18.47 1.76
CA PHE A 16 -5.34 -17.95 1.22
C PHE A 16 -5.44 -17.60 -0.26
N ILE A 17 -6.17 -18.38 -1.07
CA ILE A 17 -6.44 -18.05 -2.48
C ILE A 17 -7.15 -16.70 -2.57
N ALA A 18 -8.19 -16.49 -1.76
CA ALA A 18 -8.92 -15.22 -1.74
C ALA A 18 -8.02 -14.05 -1.31
N LEU A 19 -7.20 -14.24 -0.26
CA LEU A 19 -6.25 -13.24 0.22
C LEU A 19 -5.21 -12.87 -0.85
N ILE A 20 -4.63 -13.86 -1.52
CA ILE A 20 -3.65 -13.64 -2.59
C ILE A 20 -4.30 -12.89 -3.75
N TRP A 21 -5.49 -13.31 -4.17
CA TRP A 21 -6.20 -12.64 -5.27
C TRP A 21 -6.44 -11.16 -4.98
N VAL A 22 -7.02 -10.84 -3.81
CA VAL A 22 -7.24 -9.44 -3.40
C VAL A 22 -5.90 -8.69 -3.24
N GLY A 23 -4.88 -9.33 -2.66
CA GLY A 23 -3.55 -8.73 -2.52
C GLY A 23 -2.92 -8.35 -3.85
N THR A 24 -3.03 -9.21 -4.87
CA THR A 24 -2.54 -8.91 -6.22
C THR A 24 -3.29 -7.76 -6.87
N GLU A 25 -4.60 -7.68 -6.67
CA GLU A 25 -5.43 -6.61 -7.19
C GLU A 25 -5.04 -5.26 -6.58
N VAL A 26 -4.85 -5.21 -5.26
CA VAL A 26 -4.39 -4.01 -4.55
C VAL A 26 -3.00 -3.60 -5.02
N TYR A 27 -2.07 -4.54 -5.17
CA TYR A 27 -0.71 -4.24 -5.64
C TYR A 27 -0.69 -3.63 -7.05
N GLN A 28 -1.57 -4.08 -7.94
CA GLN A 28 -1.66 -3.55 -9.31
C GLN A 28 -2.40 -2.22 -9.40
N LYS A 29 -3.41 -2.01 -8.55
CA LYS A 29 -4.28 -0.83 -8.58
C LYS A 29 -3.87 0.29 -7.64
N GLN A 30 -2.85 0.08 -6.79
CA GLN A 30 -2.35 1.13 -5.90
C GLN A 30 -1.93 2.37 -6.71
N PRO A 31 -2.19 3.58 -6.21
CA PRO A 31 -1.75 4.80 -6.87
C PRO A 31 -0.22 4.80 -7.04
N PRO A 32 0.33 4.92 -8.26
CA PRO A 32 1.76 4.95 -8.47
C PRO A 32 2.34 6.28 -7.97
N ILE A 33 3.50 6.23 -7.31
CA ILE A 33 4.23 7.43 -6.91
C ILE A 33 4.90 8.03 -8.16
N PRO A 34 4.67 9.31 -8.49
CA PRO A 34 5.26 9.94 -9.67
C PRO A 34 6.78 10.07 -9.53
N LYS A 35 7.51 9.91 -10.63
CA LYS A 35 8.96 10.15 -10.67
C LYS A 35 9.33 11.61 -10.49
N THR A 36 8.51 12.50 -11.05
CA THR A 36 8.71 13.94 -11.04
C THR A 36 7.36 14.63 -11.12
N VAL A 37 7.20 15.70 -10.35
CA VAL A 37 6.06 16.61 -10.38
C VAL A 37 6.55 17.91 -10.96
N ILE A 38 5.93 18.38 -12.04
CA ILE A 38 6.35 19.59 -12.77
C ILE A 38 5.22 20.63 -12.81
N ILE A 39 5.59 21.90 -12.87
CA ILE A 39 4.66 22.99 -13.18
C ILE A 39 4.34 22.93 -14.68
N GLN A 40 3.06 22.80 -15.03
CA GLN A 40 2.64 22.63 -16.42
C GLN A 40 3.03 23.81 -17.32
N GLU A 41 3.01 25.03 -16.79
CA GLU A 41 3.26 26.25 -17.58
C GLU A 41 4.76 26.51 -17.83
N THR A 42 5.63 26.17 -16.87
CA THR A 42 7.07 26.48 -16.93
C THR A 42 7.94 25.26 -17.21
N GLY A 43 7.43 24.05 -16.98
CA GLY A 43 8.20 22.81 -17.04
C GLY A 43 9.17 22.62 -15.87
N GLU A 44 9.11 23.48 -14.85
CA GLU A 44 9.98 23.41 -13.67
C GLU A 44 9.58 22.23 -12.77
N THR A 45 10.58 21.46 -12.34
CA THR A 45 10.40 20.39 -11.37
C THR A 45 10.15 20.95 -9.97
N VAL A 46 9.04 20.55 -9.36
CA VAL A 46 8.67 20.91 -7.99
C VAL A 46 9.10 19.84 -6.99
N PHE A 47 8.86 18.57 -7.32
CA PHE A 47 9.21 17.42 -6.48
C PHE A 47 9.70 16.25 -7.31
N THR A 48 10.66 15.49 -6.78
CA THR A 48 11.02 14.18 -7.30
C THR A 48 10.43 13.06 -6.44
N ILE A 49 10.57 11.81 -6.91
CA ILE A 49 10.21 10.64 -6.11
C ILE A 49 11.00 10.56 -4.80
N GLU A 50 12.28 10.98 -4.83
CA GLU A 50 13.13 11.02 -3.64
C GLU A 50 12.57 12.01 -2.61
N ASP A 51 12.13 13.20 -3.04
CA ASP A 51 11.53 14.19 -2.14
C ASP A 51 10.26 13.65 -1.46
N ILE A 52 9.41 12.95 -2.21
CA ILE A 52 8.17 12.33 -1.70
C ILE A 52 8.50 11.25 -0.66
N GLN A 53 9.45 10.37 -0.97
CA GLN A 53 9.88 9.29 -0.07
C GLN A 53 10.56 9.82 1.19
N THR A 54 11.38 10.87 1.07
CA THR A 54 11.97 11.55 2.22
C THR A 54 10.89 12.18 3.10
N GLY A 55 9.87 12.81 2.51
CA GLY A 55 8.72 13.33 3.26
C GLY A 55 7.96 12.23 4.03
N GLN A 56 7.76 11.06 3.41
CA GLN A 56 7.16 9.90 4.08
C GLN A 56 8.00 9.43 5.28
N ASN A 57 9.33 9.26 5.09
CA ASN A 57 10.23 8.85 6.17
C ASN A 57 10.25 9.87 7.32
N VAL A 58 10.22 11.17 7.01
CA VAL A 58 10.14 12.23 8.03
C VAL A 58 8.81 12.12 8.80
N TRP A 59 7.68 11.96 8.11
CA TRP A 59 6.38 11.80 8.75
C TRP A 59 6.34 10.58 9.68
N GLU A 60 6.87 9.45 9.25
CA GLU A 60 7.01 8.25 10.09
C GLU A 60 7.88 8.52 11.31
N SER A 61 8.99 9.25 11.15
CA SER A 61 9.93 9.55 12.24
C SER A 61 9.36 10.46 13.33
N ILE A 62 8.39 11.33 13.00
CA ILE A 62 7.76 12.25 13.96
C ILE A 62 6.52 11.66 14.65
N GLY A 63 6.21 10.38 14.40
CA GLY A 63 5.12 9.65 15.05
C GLY A 63 4.04 9.11 14.10
N GLY A 64 4.12 9.41 12.80
CA GLY A 64 3.29 8.79 11.79
C GLY A 64 1.78 8.91 12.07
N MET A 65 1.11 7.76 12.24
CA MET A 65 -0.33 7.72 12.51
C MET A 65 -0.71 8.14 13.94
N GLU A 66 0.23 8.16 14.89
CA GLU A 66 -0.02 8.57 16.27
C GLU A 66 -0.24 10.09 16.38
N VAL A 67 0.34 10.86 15.45
CA VAL A 67 0.17 12.32 15.40
C VAL A 67 -1.04 12.77 14.58
N GLY A 68 -1.61 11.89 13.75
CA GLY A 68 -2.79 12.17 12.94
C GLY A 68 -3.08 11.10 11.89
N SER A 69 -4.21 11.21 11.20
CA SER A 69 -4.64 10.22 10.20
C SER A 69 -4.30 10.62 8.76
N ILE A 70 -3.73 9.70 7.99
CA ILE A 70 -3.65 9.77 6.51
C ILE A 70 -4.61 8.72 5.96
N TRP A 71 -5.43 9.08 4.96
CA TRP A 71 -6.45 8.19 4.36
C TRP A 71 -7.45 7.57 5.37
N GLY A 72 -7.63 8.20 6.53
CA GLY A 72 -8.63 7.79 7.53
C GLY A 72 -8.21 6.64 8.43
N THR A 73 -6.97 6.16 8.35
CA THR A 73 -6.42 5.25 9.35
C THR A 73 -6.10 6.04 10.63
N ARG A 74 -6.68 5.61 11.75
CA ARG A 74 -6.47 6.17 13.08
C ARG A 74 -6.08 5.05 14.03
#